data_AF-A0A3D1TFH4-F1
#
_entry.id   AF-A0A3D1TFH4-F1
#
_cell.length_a   1.000
_cell.length_b   1.000
_cell.length_c   1.000
_cell.angle_alpha   90.00
_cell.angle_beta   90.00
_cell.angle_gamma   90.00
#
_symmetry.space_group_name_H-M   'P 1'
#
loop_
_entity.id
_entity.type
_entity.pdbx_description
1 polymer ?
#
loop_
_entity_poly.entity_id
_entity_poly.type
_entity_poly.pdbx_seq_one_letter_code
_entity_poly.pdbx_strand_id
1 'polypeptide(L)'
;GAIVQVTRFQWSIFLLIAGTTGGASLFLYYFGLKRVTASLSTVCELCYPLSAMIFDYWINGRVLSLVQWLASGVLLTSILLISFDRRSAAA
;
A
#
# COMPACT_ATOMS: atom_id res chain seq x y z
N GLY A 1 -15.71 30.83 10.59
CA GLY A 1 -14.64 29.86 10.87
C GLY A 1 -15.20 28.46 10.75
N ALA A 2 -14.84 27.73 9.69
CA ALA A 2 -15.42 26.43 9.34
C ALA A 2 -14.84 25.24 10.13
N ILE A 3 -13.89 25.49 11.04
CA ILE A 3 -13.13 24.47 11.78
C ILE A 3 -13.86 23.85 12.99
N VAL A 4 -15.06 24.33 13.35
CA VAL A 4 -15.75 23.92 14.60
C VAL A 4 -16.88 22.88 14.37
N GLN A 5 -17.25 22.59 13.12
CA GLN A 5 -18.35 21.66 12.80
C GLN A 5 -17.84 20.26 12.41
N VAL A 6 -16.83 19.73 13.12
CA VAL A 6 -16.48 18.31 12.97
C VAL A 6 -17.57 17.50 13.65
N THR A 7 -18.43 16.88 12.86
CA THR A 7 -19.60 16.12 13.34
C THR A 7 -19.13 14.86 14.07
N ARG A 8 -19.84 14.42 15.12
CA ARG A 8 -19.53 13.17 15.87
C ARG A 8 -19.29 11.96 14.96
N PHE A 9 -19.97 11.92 13.81
CA PHE A 9 -19.79 10.91 12.76
C PHE A 9 -18.38 10.92 12.14
N GLN A 10 -17.82 12.08 11.85
CA GLN A 10 -16.47 12.22 11.28
C GLN A 10 -15.39 11.78 12.28
N TRP A 11 -15.55 12.11 13.56
CA TRP A 11 -14.68 11.62 14.63
C TRP A 11 -14.74 10.09 14.76
N SER A 12 -15.92 9.48 14.62
CA SER A 12 -16.06 8.03 14.65
C SER A 12 -15.35 7.35 13.47
N ILE A 13 -15.47 7.90 12.25
CA ILE A 13 -14.73 7.40 11.08
C ILE A 13 -13.23 7.53 11.30
N PHE A 14 -12.76 8.65 11.83
CA PHE A 14 -11.34 8.86 12.10
C PHE A 14 -10.79 7.82 13.08
N LEU A 15 -11.51 7.57 14.18
CA LEU A 15 -11.14 6.53 15.15
C LEU A 15 -11.14 5.13 14.54
N LEU A 16 -12.08 4.83 13.64
CA LEU A 16 -12.15 3.54 12.97
C LEU A 16 -10.96 3.33 12.04
N ILE A 17 -10.62 4.31 11.19
CA ILE A 17 -9.45 4.26 10.29
C ILE A 17 -8.15 4.21 11.10
N ALA A 18 -8.03 5.04 12.13
CA ALA A 18 -6.87 5.11 13.00
C ALA A 18 -6.68 3.81 13.80
N GLY A 19 -7.76 3.13 14.20
CA GLY A 19 -7.69 1.86 14.92
C GLY A 19 -7.39 0.67 14.00
N THR A 20 -8.03 0.61 12.84
CA THR A 20 -7.94 -0.54 11.92
C THR A 20 -6.73 -0.42 10.99
N THR A 21 -6.83 0.39 9.94
CA THR A 21 -5.77 0.56 8.93
C THR A 21 -4.56 1.33 9.44
N GLY A 22 -4.71 2.20 10.44
CA GLY A 22 -3.59 2.89 11.07
C GLY A 22 -2.87 2.01 12.09
N GLY A 23 -3.46 1.86 13.26
CA GLY A 23 -2.88 1.25 14.44
C GLY A 23 -2.70 -0.26 14.32
N ALA A 24 -3.74 -1.01 13.91
CA ALA A 24 -3.63 -2.47 13.80
C ALA A 24 -2.67 -2.88 12.67
N SER A 25 -2.63 -2.14 11.55
CA SER A 25 -1.64 -2.37 10.48
C SER A 25 -0.22 -2.15 10.97
N LEU A 26 0.03 -1.07 11.72
CA LEU A 26 1.35 -0.77 12.25
C LEU A 26 1.76 -1.80 13.32
N PHE A 27 0.82 -2.23 14.16
CA PHE A 27 1.06 -3.27 15.16
C PHE A 27 1.43 -4.61 14.51
N LEU A 28 0.67 -5.05 13.49
CA LEU A 28 0.99 -6.26 12.72
C LEU A 28 2.33 -6.13 11.99
N TYR A 29 2.63 -4.97 11.42
CA TYR A 29 3.90 -4.68 10.76
C TYR A 29 5.08 -4.87 11.73
N TYR A 30 5.07 -4.22 12.90
CA TYR A 30 6.17 -4.33 13.86
C TYR A 30 6.23 -5.68 14.57
N PHE A 31 5.08 -6.32 14.82
CA PHE A 31 5.03 -7.67 15.37
C PHE A 31 5.64 -8.70 14.39
N GLY A 32 5.34 -8.55 13.09
CA GLY A 32 5.96 -9.33 12.01
C GLY A 32 7.45 -9.02 11.84
N LEU A 33 7.86 -7.75 11.99
CA LEU A 33 9.25 -7.31 11.82
C LEU A 33 10.21 -7.97 12.82
N LYS A 34 9.74 -8.34 14.02
CA LYS A 34 10.54 -9.12 14.99
C LYS A 34 10.97 -10.50 14.47
N ARG A 35 10.38 -10.99 13.37
CA ARG A 35 10.66 -12.32 12.80
C ARG A 35 11.12 -12.31 11.33
N VAL A 36 11.29 -11.16 10.66
CA VAL A 36 11.51 -11.16 9.21
C VAL A 36 12.65 -10.24 8.74
N THR A 37 13.48 -10.80 7.86
CA THR A 37 14.65 -10.21 7.18
C THR A 37 14.26 -9.38 5.95
N ALA A 38 15.23 -8.70 5.33
CA ALA A 38 15.12 -7.70 4.23
C ALA A 38 14.08 -7.97 3.11
N SER A 39 13.66 -9.22 2.92
CA SER A 39 12.58 -9.65 2.04
C SER A 39 11.19 -9.05 2.34
N LEU A 40 10.85 -8.66 3.58
CA LEU A 40 9.52 -8.08 3.85
C LEU A 40 9.41 -6.61 3.42
N SER A 41 10.48 -5.82 3.55
CA SER A 41 10.48 -4.41 3.13
C SER A 41 10.16 -4.30 1.64
N THR A 42 10.77 -5.17 0.84
CA THR A 42 10.51 -5.25 -0.61
C THR A 42 9.10 -5.74 -0.88
N VAL A 43 8.62 -6.82 -0.24
CA VAL A 43 7.24 -7.28 -0.42
C VAL A 43 6.20 -6.22 -0.04
N CYS A 44 6.39 -5.48 1.05
CA CYS A 44 5.49 -4.39 1.46
C CYS A 44 5.53 -3.20 0.49
N GLU A 45 6.72 -2.84 -0.01
CA GLU A 45 6.89 -1.77 -1.00
C GLU A 45 6.29 -2.18 -2.36
N LEU A 46 6.31 -3.47 -2.71
CA LEU A 46 5.62 -4.04 -3.88
C LEU A 46 4.10 -4.10 -3.69
N CYS A 47 3.62 -4.42 -2.48
CA CYS A 47 2.19 -4.50 -2.19
C CYS A 47 1.49 -3.14 -2.32
N TYR A 48 2.19 -2.02 -2.11
CA TYR A 48 1.60 -0.68 -2.21
C TYR A 48 1.08 -0.35 -3.63
N PRO A 49 1.90 -0.36 -4.70
CA PRO A 49 1.43 -0.11 -6.06
C PRO A 49 0.49 -1.21 -6.57
N LEU A 50 0.70 -2.46 -6.16
CA LEU A 50 -0.14 -3.59 -6.56
C LEU A 50 -1.56 -3.45 -5.97
N SER A 51 -1.66 -3.06 -4.70
CA SER A 51 -2.94 -2.75 -4.06
C SER A 51 -3.61 -1.54 -4.72
N ALA A 52 -2.84 -0.50 -5.07
CA ALA A 52 -3.38 0.67 -5.77
C ALA A 52 -4.02 0.29 -7.13
N MET A 53 -3.40 -0.60 -7.90
CA MET A 53 -3.98 -1.14 -9.14
C MET A 53 -5.27 -1.93 -8.88
N ILE A 54 -5.26 -2.83 -7.89
CA ILE A 54 -6.44 -3.67 -7.56
C ILE A 54 -7.60 -2.79 -7.09
N PHE A 55 -7.33 -1.79 -6.25
CA PHE A 55 -8.34 -0.84 -5.79
C PHE A 55 -8.86 0.03 -6.91
N ASP A 56 -8.01 0.46 -7.85
CA ASP A 56 -8.45 1.20 -9.03
C ASP A 56 -9.42 0.37 -9.88
N TYR A 57 -9.13 -0.91 -10.10
CA TYR A 57 -10.04 -1.83 -10.79
C TYR A 57 -11.36 -2.03 -10.04
N TRP A 58 -11.30 -2.24 -8.72
CA TRP A 58 -12.48 -2.62 -7.93
C TRP A 58 -13.39 -1.43 -7.57
N ILE A 59 -12.82 -0.26 -7.28
CA ILE A 59 -13.55 0.94 -6.84
C ILE A 59 -13.98 1.81 -8.03
N ASN A 60 -13.10 2.03 -9.03
CA ASN A 60 -13.44 2.89 -10.16
C ASN A 60 -14.29 2.17 -11.22
N GLY A 61 -14.47 0.84 -11.11
CA GLY A 61 -15.35 0.05 -11.99
C GLY A 61 -14.98 0.08 -13.47
N ARG A 62 -13.82 0.66 -13.81
CA ARG A 62 -13.30 0.67 -15.18
C ARG A 62 -12.57 -0.63 -15.42
N VAL A 63 -13.06 -1.38 -16.40
CA VAL A 63 -12.29 -2.46 -17.01
C VAL A 63 -10.99 -1.85 -17.50
N LEU A 64 -9.85 -2.33 -16.98
CA LEU A 64 -8.55 -1.78 -17.32
C LEU A 64 -8.38 -1.80 -18.84
N SER A 65 -8.19 -0.62 -19.43
CA SER A 65 -7.80 -0.51 -20.82
C SER A 65 -6.50 -1.29 -21.06
N LEU A 66 -6.29 -1.80 -22.27
CA LEU A 66 -5.07 -2.52 -22.67
C LEU A 66 -3.78 -1.76 -22.28
N VAL A 67 -3.85 -0.42 -22.29
CA VAL A 67 -2.76 0.47 -21.87
C VAL A 67 -2.48 0.39 -20.36
N GLN A 68 -3.50 0.25 -19.51
CA GLN A 68 -3.32 0.12 -18.05
C GLN A 68 -2.73 -1.24 -17.69
N TRP A 69 -3.08 -2.30 -18.42
CA TRP A 69 -2.43 -3.61 -18.26
C TRP A 69 -0.94 -3.54 -18.61
N LEU A 70 -0.58 -2.86 -19.71
CA LEU A 70 0.82 -2.62 -20.06
C LEU A 70 1.53 -1.74 -19.02
N ALA A 71 0.90 -0.66 -18.56
CA ALA A 71 1.47 0.21 -17.54
C ALA A 71 1.71 -0.53 -16.21
N SER A 72 0.78 -1.37 -15.78
CA SER A 72 0.95 -2.23 -14.60
C SER A 72 2.10 -3.23 -14.79
N GLY A 73 2.19 -3.87 -15.96
CA GLY A 73 3.29 -4.76 -16.30
C GLY A 73 4.65 -4.07 -16.24
N VAL A 74 4.76 -2.86 -16.84
CA VAL A 74 5.99 -2.05 -16.77
C VAL A 74 6.32 -1.68 -15.33
N LEU A 75 5.32 -1.25 -14.54
CA LEU A 75 5.53 -0.83 -13.16
C LEU A 75 6.00 -1.99 -12.27
N LEU A 76 5.36 -3.17 -12.38
CA LEU A 76 5.83 -4.39 -11.71
C LEU A 76 7.25 -4.75 -12.12
N THR A 77 7.57 -4.67 -13.42
CA THR A 77 8.90 -5.00 -13.95
C THR A 77 9.96 -4.03 -13.44
N SER A 78 9.69 -2.72 -13.45
CA SER A 78 10.59 -1.69 -12.91
C SER A 78 10.86 -1.91 -11.43
N ILE A 79 9.84 -2.24 -10.63
CA ILE A 79 10.01 -2.48 -9.20
C ILE A 79 10.83 -3.75 -8.95
N LEU A 80 10.59 -4.84 -9.69
CA LEU A 80 11.39 -6.07 -9.59
C LEU A 80 12.85 -5.82 -9.96
N LEU A 81 13.12 -5.06 -11.02
CA LEU A 81 14.46 -4.72 -11.46
C LEU A 81 15.23 -3.93 -10.37
N ILE A 82 14.59 -2.91 -9.80
CA ILE A 82 15.14 -2.10 -8.70
C ILE A 82 15.34 -2.92 -7.42
N SER A 83 14.43 -3.84 -7.13
CA SER A 83 14.52 -4.70 -5.94
C SER A 83 15.69 -5.68 -6.05
N PHE A 84 15.96 -6.19 -7.26
CA PHE A 84 17.12 -7.03 -7.53
C PHE A 84 18.44 -6.27 -7.38
N ASP A 85 18.53 -5.07 -7.96
CA ASP A 85 19.75 -4.24 -7.90
C ASP A 85 20.13 -3.86 -6.46
N ARG A 86 19.13 -3.47 -5.64
CA ARG A 86 19.35 -3.19 -4.22
C ARG A 86 19.81 -4.40 -3.41
N ARG A 87 19.50 -5.62 -3.85
CA ARG A 87 19.98 -6.85 -3.22
C ARG A 87 21.44 -7.15 -3.61
N SER A 88 21.86 -6.74 -4.80
CA SER A 88 23.23 -6.89 -5.30
C SER A 88 24.21 -5.87 -4.71
N ALA A 89 23.75 -4.67 -4.35
CA ALA A 89 24.58 -3.66 -3.67
C ALA A 89 24.80 -3.93 -2.17
N ALA A 90 24.02 -4.86 -1.58
CA ALA A 90 24.08 -5.22 -0.16
C ALA A 90 24.76 -6.57 0.11
N ALA A 91 25.33 -7.21 -0.92
CA ALA A 91 26.08 -8.47 -0.86
C ALA A 91 27.56 -8.25 -1.19
#